data_AF-A0A4Q3GQP2-F1
#
_entry.id   AF-A0A4Q3GQP2-F1
#
_cell.length_a   1.000
_cell.length_b   1.000
_cell.length_c   1.000
_cell.angle_alpha   90.00
_cell.angle_beta   90.00
_cell.angle_gamma   90.00
#
_symmetry.space_group_name_H-M   'P 1'
#
loop_
_entity.id
_entity.type
_entity.pdbx_description
1 polymer ?
#
loop_
_entity_poly.entity_id
_entity_poly.type
_entity_poly.pdbx_seq_one_letter_code
_entity_poly.pdbx_strand_id
1 'polypeptide(L)'
;MSYDDDHIAMAAEYVLGTLEEDERAQVETMIAVDPEFKTLVEIWERHLGELHAMVNAVEPPEEVWTKIRTAITAIAPDTSMRLPELSTPQIAAVAPVVHDISADTSNVVAFTGARRWKRMTGLMTALAACLAAFIAVQAFKPDMLPERMRPKGKVEVAQAPQQAQFVAVLQRDGGSPAFVMTIDTATKSYTVRKAGGDAPHGHSYELWMVSDRFPQPRSLGVIGSTDFTTRPALASMDNATIHSAIYAVTIEKEGGSPSGSPTTAPIFAGKLL
;
A
#
# COMPACT_ATOMS: atom_id res chain seq x y z
N MET A 1 -8.39 -8.15 11.32
CA MET A 1 -8.55 -7.46 12.63
C MET A 1 -7.79 -6.15 12.49
N SER A 2 -8.35 -4.99 12.82
CA SER A 2 -7.59 -3.74 12.64
C SER A 2 -6.42 -3.73 13.62
N TYR A 3 -5.18 -3.73 13.11
CA TYR A 3 -4.01 -3.45 13.94
C TYR A 3 -4.12 -2.04 14.54
N ASP A 4 -3.59 -1.89 15.74
CA ASP A 4 -3.38 -0.57 16.35
C ASP A 4 -2.18 0.14 15.69
N ASP A 5 -2.02 1.43 16.02
CA ASP A 5 -0.94 2.25 15.47
C ASP A 5 0.46 1.71 15.86
N ASP A 6 0.57 1.03 17.01
CA ASP A 6 1.84 0.49 17.51
C ASP A 6 2.33 -0.67 16.64
N HIS A 7 1.44 -1.60 16.29
CA HIS A 7 1.76 -2.70 15.36
C HIS A 7 2.10 -2.21 13.96
N ILE A 8 1.44 -1.14 13.50
CA ILE A 8 1.73 -0.52 12.20
C ILE A 8 3.13 0.12 12.20
N ALA A 9 3.48 0.83 13.28
CA ALA A 9 4.80 1.41 13.44
C ALA A 9 5.89 0.33 13.52
N MET A 10 5.66 -0.72 14.31
CA MET A 10 6.58 -1.84 14.46
C MET A 10 6.86 -2.55 13.13
N ALA A 11 5.83 -2.73 12.28
CA ALA A 11 6.02 -3.28 10.94
C ALA A 11 6.88 -2.37 10.04
N ALA A 12 6.72 -1.04 10.12
CA ALA A 12 7.54 -0.10 9.37
C ALA A 12 9.00 -0.09 9.83
N GLU A 13 9.24 -0.10 11.14
CA GLU A 13 10.58 -0.12 11.75
C GLU A 13 11.32 -1.42 11.46
N TYR A 14 10.60 -2.54 11.43
CA TYR A 14 11.16 -3.82 11.01
C TYR A 14 11.71 -3.74 9.58
N VAL A 15 10.93 -3.19 8.65
CA VAL A 15 11.32 -3.04 7.24
C VAL A 15 12.46 -2.03 7.06
N LEU A 16 12.45 -0.92 7.80
CA LEU A 16 13.54 0.05 7.81
C LEU A 16 14.83 -0.48 8.45
N GLY A 17 14.74 -1.59 9.18
CA GLY A 17 15.87 -2.19 9.85
C GLY A 17 16.25 -1.53 11.17
N THR A 18 15.37 -0.74 11.78
CA THR A 18 15.67 0.10 12.95
C THR A 18 15.32 -0.54 14.30
N LEU A 19 14.61 -1.67 14.30
CA LEU A 19 14.29 -2.41 15.52
C LEU A 19 15.52 -3.02 16.19
N GLU A 20 15.46 -3.11 17.52
CA GLU A 20 16.42 -3.87 18.33
C GLU A 20 16.25 -5.39 18.08
N GLU A 21 17.23 -6.20 18.53
CA GLU A 21 17.32 -7.63 18.20
C GLU A 21 16.13 -8.44 18.73
N ASP A 22 15.68 -8.14 19.95
CA ASP A 22 14.56 -8.79 20.62
C ASP A 22 13.21 -8.41 20.00
N GLU A 23 13.01 -7.13 19.68
CA GLU A 23 11.83 -6.64 18.97
C GLU A 23 11.74 -7.23 17.56
N ARG A 24 12.88 -7.33 16.86
CA ARG A 24 12.94 -7.99 15.55
C ARG A 24 12.51 -9.46 15.64
N ALA A 25 13.00 -10.20 16.63
CA ALA A 25 12.61 -11.61 16.84
C ALA A 25 11.12 -11.77 17.15
N GLN A 26 10.53 -10.81 17.89
CA GLN A 26 9.09 -10.76 18.12
C GLN A 26 8.32 -10.58 16.81
N VAL A 27 8.72 -9.62 15.97
CA VAL A 27 8.10 -9.38 14.66
C VAL A 27 8.23 -10.59 13.73
N GLU A 28 9.39 -11.25 13.71
CA GLU A 28 9.59 -12.48 12.91
C GLU A 28 8.66 -13.61 13.35
N THR A 29 8.47 -13.76 14.66
CA THR A 29 7.49 -14.71 15.23
C THR A 29 6.07 -14.35 14.79
N MET A 30 5.71 -13.06 14.83
CA MET A 30 4.41 -12.60 14.37
C MET A 30 4.21 -12.85 12.87
N ILE A 31 5.19 -12.58 12.03
CA ILE A 31 5.14 -12.86 10.58
C ILE A 31 4.92 -14.36 10.32
N ALA A 32 5.52 -15.24 11.13
CA ALA A 32 5.39 -16.68 10.98
C ALA A 32 3.99 -17.22 11.36
N VAL A 33 3.34 -16.58 12.34
CA VAL A 33 2.08 -17.06 12.93
C VAL A 33 0.85 -16.30 12.41
N ASP A 34 1.00 -15.05 12.00
CA ASP A 34 -0.08 -14.15 11.60
C ASP A 34 0.05 -13.68 10.13
N PRO A 35 -0.73 -14.27 9.21
CA PRO A 35 -0.73 -13.89 7.80
C PRO A 35 -1.19 -12.44 7.53
N GLU A 36 -2.06 -11.89 8.38
CA GLU A 36 -2.56 -10.51 8.21
C GLU A 36 -1.45 -9.52 8.55
N PHE A 37 -0.65 -9.81 9.59
CA PHE A 37 0.51 -9.01 9.97
C PHE A 37 1.63 -9.14 8.94
N LYS A 38 1.87 -10.34 8.40
CA LYS A 38 2.78 -10.53 7.27
C LYS A 38 2.40 -9.65 6.07
N THR A 39 1.11 -9.56 5.76
CA THR A 39 0.62 -8.69 4.67
C THR A 39 0.92 -7.21 4.96
N LEU A 40 0.80 -6.78 6.22
CA LEU A 40 1.17 -5.42 6.64
C LEU A 40 2.66 -5.13 6.42
N VAL A 41 3.54 -6.08 6.75
CA VAL A 41 4.98 -5.98 6.51
C VAL A 41 5.28 -5.90 5.00
N GLU A 42 4.67 -6.76 4.18
CA GLU A 42 4.84 -6.74 2.71
C GLU A 42 4.36 -5.42 2.07
N ILE A 43 3.35 -4.76 2.66
CA ILE A 43 2.91 -3.42 2.22
C ILE A 43 4.00 -2.39 2.49
N TRP A 44 4.60 -2.40 3.68
CA TRP A 44 5.70 -1.50 4.03
C TRP A 44 6.96 -1.75 3.19
N GLU A 45 7.32 -3.01 2.93
CA GLU A 45 8.42 -3.38 2.03
C GLU A 45 8.21 -2.79 0.63
N ARG A 46 6.98 -2.87 0.10
CA ARG A 46 6.65 -2.31 -1.22
C ARG A 46 6.75 -0.78 -1.22
N HIS A 47 6.14 -0.12 -0.24
CA HIS A 47 6.15 1.34 -0.15
C HIS A 47 7.57 1.90 -0.03
N LEU A 48 8.42 1.29 0.80
CA LEU A 48 9.80 1.73 0.98
C LEU A 48 10.70 1.30 -0.19
N GLY A 49 10.38 0.19 -0.86
CA GLY A 49 11.06 -0.26 -2.08
C GLY A 49 10.98 0.75 -3.23
N GLU A 50 9.87 1.49 -3.36
CA GLU A 50 9.73 2.54 -4.37
C GLU A 50 10.76 3.67 -4.20
N LEU A 51 11.20 3.97 -2.98
CA LEU A 51 12.22 4.99 -2.72
C LEU A 51 13.58 4.62 -3.34
N HIS A 52 13.87 3.33 -3.51
CA HIS A 52 15.10 2.87 -4.16
C HIS A 52 15.17 3.37 -5.62
N ALA A 53 14.03 3.54 -6.31
CA ALA A 53 14.00 3.99 -7.69
C ALA A 53 14.60 5.40 -7.89
N MET A 54 14.77 6.17 -6.80
CA MET A 54 15.37 7.51 -6.82
C MET A 54 16.89 7.50 -6.60
N VAL A 55 17.50 6.35 -6.33
CA VAL A 55 18.94 6.21 -6.05
C VAL A 55 19.66 5.80 -7.33
N ASN A 56 20.77 6.49 -7.64
CA ASN A 56 21.60 6.14 -8.80
C ASN A 56 22.38 4.85 -8.54
N ALA A 57 22.47 3.99 -9.56
CA ALA A 57 23.30 2.79 -9.50
C ALA A 57 24.78 3.17 -9.30
N VAL A 58 25.45 2.48 -8.37
CA VAL A 58 26.89 2.58 -8.14
C VAL A 58 27.51 1.24 -8.52
N GLU A 59 28.46 1.25 -9.44
CA GLU A 59 29.16 0.04 -9.87
C GLU A 59 30.04 -0.49 -8.73
N PRO A 60 29.81 -1.73 -8.25
CA PRO A 60 30.64 -2.32 -7.20
C PRO A 60 32.02 -2.73 -7.77
N PRO A 61 33.09 -2.74 -6.95
CA PRO A 61 34.39 -3.28 -7.37
C PRO A 61 34.29 -4.74 -7.84
N GLU A 62 35.02 -5.11 -8.89
CA GLU A 62 34.92 -6.45 -9.52
C GLU A 62 35.21 -7.62 -8.55
N GLU A 63 36.07 -7.40 -7.55
CA GLU A 63 36.40 -8.40 -6.52
C GLU A 63 35.19 -8.83 -5.68
N VAL A 64 34.17 -7.96 -5.54
CA VAL A 64 32.98 -8.22 -4.72
C VAL A 64 32.26 -9.47 -5.21
N TRP A 65 32.14 -9.63 -6.53
CA TRP A 65 31.49 -10.79 -7.11
C TRP A 65 32.22 -12.10 -6.80
N THR A 66 33.55 -12.10 -6.90
CA THR A 66 34.38 -13.26 -6.55
C THR A 66 34.24 -13.60 -5.07
N LYS A 67 34.25 -12.60 -4.17
CA LYS A 67 34.06 -12.79 -2.72
C LYS A 67 32.68 -13.41 -2.40
N ILE A 68 31.62 -12.91 -3.03
CA ILE A 68 30.25 -13.45 -2.85
C ILE A 68 30.19 -14.91 -3.33
N ARG A 69 30.71 -15.22 -4.52
CA ARG A 69 30.71 -16.59 -5.06
C ARG A 69 31.45 -17.56 -4.14
N THR A 70 32.62 -17.17 -3.63
CA THR A 70 33.39 -17.98 -2.69
C THR A 70 32.64 -18.17 -1.37
N ALA A 71 32.02 -17.12 -0.82
CA ALA A 71 31.24 -17.20 0.42
C ALA A 71 30.02 -18.13 0.28
N ILE A 72 29.23 -18.01 -0.80
CA ILE A 72 28.08 -18.89 -1.05
C ILE A 72 28.52 -20.36 -1.18
N THR A 73 29.64 -20.60 -1.86
CA THR A 73 30.16 -21.97 -2.03
C THR A 73 30.74 -22.54 -0.73
N ALA A 74 31.25 -21.69 0.16
CA ALA A 74 31.72 -22.08 1.49
C ALA A 74 30.57 -22.43 2.46
N ILE A 75 29.37 -21.87 2.23
CA ILE A 75 28.11 -22.27 2.90
C ILE A 75 27.57 -23.54 2.20
N ALA A 76 28.43 -24.55 2.05
CA ALA A 76 28.02 -25.87 1.57
C ALA A 76 26.83 -26.40 2.40
N PRO A 77 25.92 -27.20 1.82
CA PRO A 77 24.77 -27.75 2.53
C PRO A 77 25.25 -28.87 3.47
N ASP A 78 25.90 -28.51 4.55
CA ASP A 78 26.22 -29.43 5.63
C ASP A 78 25.77 -28.84 6.96
N THR A 79 24.45 -28.75 7.07
CA THR A 79 23.81 -29.14 8.31
C THR A 79 22.63 -29.96 7.87
N SER A 80 22.85 -31.27 7.82
CA SER A 80 21.79 -32.20 8.15
C SER A 80 21.02 -31.57 9.30
N MET A 81 19.80 -31.11 9.04
CA MET A 81 18.87 -30.69 10.06
C MET A 81 18.56 -31.97 10.83
N ARG A 82 19.48 -32.37 11.72
CA ARG A 82 19.27 -33.43 12.69
C ARG A 82 18.24 -32.81 13.62
N LEU A 83 16.97 -33.07 13.32
CA LEU A 83 15.95 -33.15 14.35
C LEU A 83 16.60 -33.93 15.50
N PRO A 84 16.62 -33.37 16.73
CA PRO A 84 16.97 -34.17 17.88
C PRO A 84 16.10 -35.42 17.81
N GLU A 85 16.69 -36.62 17.79
CA GLU A 85 15.88 -37.81 18.01
C GLU A 85 15.19 -37.59 19.36
N LEU A 86 13.88 -37.41 19.32
CA LEU A 86 13.04 -37.41 20.50
C LEU A 86 13.29 -38.76 21.16
N SER A 87 14.14 -38.77 22.19
CA SER A 87 14.27 -39.90 23.09
C SER A 87 12.87 -40.13 23.63
N THR A 88 12.19 -41.14 23.10
CA THR A 88 10.87 -41.52 23.57
C THR A 88 11.09 -41.94 25.02
N PRO A 89 10.55 -41.23 26.03
CA PRO A 89 10.65 -41.74 27.37
C PRO A 89 9.99 -43.12 27.37
N GLN A 90 10.76 -44.16 27.69
CA GLN A 90 10.18 -45.46 28.00
C GLN A 90 9.22 -45.22 29.17
N ILE A 91 7.93 -45.20 28.86
CA ILE A 91 6.88 -45.29 29.87
C ILE A 91 7.04 -46.69 30.47
N ALA A 92 7.82 -46.78 31.54
CA ALA A 92 7.74 -47.92 32.43
C ALA A 92 6.31 -47.96 32.96
N ALA A 93 5.62 -49.07 32.75
CA ALA A 93 4.27 -49.28 33.25
C ALA A 93 4.28 -49.19 34.78
N VAL A 94 3.96 -48.01 35.32
CA VAL A 94 3.66 -47.85 36.74
C VAL A 94 2.23 -48.35 36.94
N ALA A 95 2.10 -49.44 37.70
CA ALA A 95 0.81 -49.99 38.11
C ALA A 95 -0.03 -48.92 38.83
N PRO A 96 -1.37 -48.94 38.71
CA PRO A 96 -2.22 -47.90 39.30
C PRO A 96 -2.10 -47.91 40.83
N VAL A 97 -1.46 -46.89 41.40
CA VAL A 97 -1.58 -46.58 42.83
C VAL A 97 -2.92 -45.87 43.02
N VAL A 98 -3.90 -46.59 43.53
CA VAL A 98 -5.18 -46.03 43.97
C VAL A 98 -4.89 -45.04 45.11
N HIS A 99 -5.01 -43.74 44.84
CA HIS A 99 -5.11 -42.74 45.89
C HIS A 99 -6.57 -42.70 46.35
N ASP A 100 -6.81 -43.07 47.60
CA ASP A 100 -8.10 -42.91 48.25
C ASP A 100 -8.40 -41.41 48.39
N ILE A 101 -9.37 -40.93 47.62
CA ILE A 101 -9.78 -39.52 47.64
C ILE A 101 -10.72 -39.33 48.83
N SER A 102 -10.17 -39.30 50.05
CA SER A 102 -10.93 -38.85 51.21
C SER A 102 -11.06 -37.33 51.13
N ALA A 103 -12.29 -36.83 50.99
CA ALA A 103 -12.58 -35.41 50.89
C ALA A 103 -12.25 -34.70 52.21
N ASP A 104 -11.07 -34.11 52.29
CA ASP A 104 -10.68 -33.20 53.37
C ASP A 104 -11.54 -31.93 53.30
N THR A 105 -12.48 -31.82 54.23
CA THR A 105 -13.45 -30.71 54.32
C THR A 105 -12.98 -29.60 55.26
N SER A 106 -11.68 -29.52 55.54
CA SER A 106 -11.08 -28.53 56.46
C SER A 106 -11.13 -27.06 55.99
N ASN A 107 -11.70 -26.78 54.80
CA ASN A 107 -11.57 -25.48 54.14
C ASN A 107 -12.87 -24.67 54.00
N VAL A 108 -13.90 -24.92 54.80
CA VAL A 108 -15.18 -24.18 54.68
C VAL A 108 -15.31 -23.11 55.76
N VAL A 109 -14.97 -21.87 55.42
CA VAL A 109 -15.28 -20.67 56.22
C VAL A 109 -16.63 -20.10 55.80
N ALA A 110 -17.58 -19.99 56.74
CA ALA A 110 -18.87 -19.35 56.51
C ALA A 110 -18.73 -17.82 56.50
N PHE A 111 -18.93 -17.18 55.34
CA PHE A 111 -18.95 -15.73 55.22
C PHE A 111 -20.24 -15.14 55.81
N THR A 112 -20.13 -14.45 56.94
CA THR A 112 -21.19 -13.57 57.46
C THR A 112 -20.77 -12.11 57.26
N GLY A 113 -21.46 -11.37 56.39
CA GLY A 113 -21.04 -10.00 56.05
C GLY A 113 -21.96 -9.17 55.15
N ALA A 114 -23.27 -9.41 55.15
CA ALA A 114 -24.24 -8.78 54.24
C ALA A 114 -24.56 -7.28 54.48
N ARG A 115 -23.69 -6.52 55.16
CA ARG A 115 -23.89 -5.06 55.38
C ARG A 115 -22.83 -4.15 54.76
N ARG A 116 -21.66 -4.66 54.35
CA ARG A 116 -20.63 -3.86 53.66
C ARG A 116 -20.86 -3.75 52.15
N TRP A 117 -21.50 -4.74 51.52
CA TRP A 117 -21.70 -4.75 50.06
C TRP A 117 -22.68 -3.68 49.57
N LYS A 118 -23.64 -3.26 50.41
CA LYS A 118 -24.60 -2.19 50.08
C LYS A 118 -23.95 -0.79 49.95
N ARG A 119 -22.72 -0.60 50.44
CA ARG A 119 -21.96 0.65 50.23
C ARG A 119 -21.18 0.65 48.91
N MET A 120 -20.91 -0.53 48.33
CA MET A 120 -20.16 -0.67 47.07
C MET A 120 -21.06 -0.44 45.82
N THR A 121 -22.36 -0.76 45.92
CA THR A 121 -23.31 -0.61 44.80
C THR A 121 -23.66 0.84 44.47
N GLY A 122 -23.53 1.77 45.44
CA GLY A 122 -23.79 3.19 45.20
C GLY A 122 -22.69 3.91 44.44
N LEU A 123 -21.45 3.43 44.51
CA LEU A 123 -20.30 4.06 43.85
C LEU A 123 -20.18 3.63 42.38
N MET A 124 -20.58 2.39 42.06
CA MET A 124 -20.56 1.86 40.68
C MET A 124 -21.68 2.44 39.79
N THR A 125 -22.86 2.73 40.33
CA THR A 125 -23.96 3.34 39.56
C THR A 125 -23.67 4.78 39.18
N ALA A 126 -23.01 5.56 40.05
CA ALA A 126 -22.58 6.92 39.72
C ALA A 126 -21.55 6.93 38.58
N LEU A 127 -20.60 6.00 38.59
CA LEU A 127 -19.56 5.90 37.56
C LEU A 127 -20.14 5.45 36.21
N ALA A 128 -21.10 4.52 36.22
CA ALA A 128 -21.84 4.12 35.02
C ALA A 128 -22.69 5.26 34.45
N ALA A 129 -23.33 6.07 35.28
CA ALA A 129 -24.09 7.23 34.84
C ALA A 129 -23.19 8.31 34.22
N CYS A 130 -22.00 8.56 34.78
CA CYS A 130 -21.01 9.46 34.19
C CYS A 130 -20.49 8.95 32.84
N LEU A 131 -20.23 7.65 32.71
CA LEU A 131 -19.79 7.04 31.45
C LEU A 131 -20.88 7.14 30.38
N ALA A 132 -22.15 6.85 30.74
CA ALA A 132 -23.27 6.96 29.81
C ALA A 132 -23.49 8.41 29.35
N ALA A 133 -23.40 9.40 30.26
CA ALA A 133 -23.46 10.81 29.91
C ALA A 133 -22.30 11.22 28.99
N PHE A 134 -21.09 10.72 29.23
CA PHE A 134 -19.92 10.99 28.40
C PHE A 134 -20.06 10.40 26.98
N ILE A 135 -20.55 9.16 26.86
CA ILE A 135 -20.85 8.53 25.56
C ILE A 135 -21.95 9.29 24.82
N ALA A 136 -23.00 9.73 25.52
CA ALA A 136 -24.07 10.53 24.93
C ALA A 136 -23.55 11.90 24.44
N VAL A 137 -22.66 12.57 25.19
CA VAL A 137 -22.02 13.81 24.73
C VAL A 137 -21.13 13.56 23.52
N GLN A 138 -20.35 12.46 23.49
CA GLN A 138 -19.57 12.08 22.31
C GLN A 138 -20.44 11.86 21.07
N ALA A 139 -21.58 11.20 21.21
CA ALA A 139 -22.45 10.85 20.09
C ALA A 139 -23.23 12.05 19.53
N PHE A 140 -23.71 12.96 20.39
CA PHE A 140 -24.67 14.00 20.00
C PHE A 140 -24.09 15.43 19.99
N LYS A 141 -23.02 15.72 20.75
CA LYS A 141 -22.40 17.05 20.84
C LYS A 141 -20.87 16.99 21.03
N PRO A 142 -20.13 16.46 20.04
CA PRO A 142 -18.67 16.27 20.14
C PRO A 142 -17.87 17.58 20.33
N ASP A 143 -18.46 18.73 19.98
CA ASP A 143 -17.82 20.03 20.14
C ASP A 143 -17.72 20.51 21.60
N MET A 144 -18.44 19.90 22.54
CA MET A 144 -18.35 20.28 23.95
C MET A 144 -17.19 19.60 24.71
N LEU A 145 -16.46 18.69 24.06
CA LEU A 145 -15.30 18.03 24.66
C LEU A 145 -14.01 18.84 24.41
N PRO A 146 -13.09 18.93 25.40
CA PRO A 146 -11.75 19.50 25.21
C PRO A 146 -11.04 18.81 24.05
N GLU A 147 -10.26 19.54 23.24
CA GLU A 147 -9.69 19.04 21.98
C GLU A 147 -8.94 17.70 22.12
N ARG A 148 -8.27 17.47 23.25
CA ARG A 148 -7.57 16.22 23.59
C ARG A 148 -8.45 14.97 23.74
N MET A 149 -9.77 15.12 23.91
CA MET A 149 -10.73 14.03 24.12
C MET A 149 -11.76 13.88 22.98
N ARG A 150 -11.62 14.66 21.91
CA ARG A 150 -12.42 14.43 20.70
C ARG A 150 -11.85 13.20 19.98
N PRO A 151 -12.68 12.22 19.60
CA PRO A 151 -12.21 11.13 18.74
C PRO A 151 -11.71 11.74 17.44
N LYS A 152 -10.41 11.57 17.16
CA LYS A 152 -9.84 11.94 15.87
C LYS A 152 -10.58 11.12 14.82
N GLY A 153 -11.19 11.79 13.85
CA GLY A 153 -11.94 11.10 12.79
C GLY A 153 -11.07 9.99 12.22
N LYS A 154 -11.58 8.75 12.25
CA LYS A 154 -10.91 7.61 11.66
C LYS A 154 -10.69 7.95 10.19
N VAL A 155 -9.44 8.20 9.81
CA VAL A 155 -9.05 8.33 8.41
C VAL A 155 -9.13 6.91 7.88
N GLU A 156 -10.32 6.53 7.43
CA GLU A 156 -10.48 5.36 6.58
C GLU A 156 -9.69 5.71 5.32
N VAL A 157 -8.49 5.14 5.22
CA VAL A 157 -7.75 5.10 3.97
C VAL A 157 -8.62 4.26 3.05
N ALA A 158 -9.51 4.94 2.32
CA ALA A 158 -10.15 4.34 1.17
C ALA A 158 -9.00 3.77 0.34
N GLN A 159 -8.95 2.44 0.21
CA GLN A 159 -8.23 1.83 -0.89
C GLN A 159 -8.73 2.58 -2.13
N ALA A 160 -7.88 3.46 -2.67
CA ALA A 160 -8.15 3.99 -3.98
C ALA A 160 -8.42 2.74 -4.84
N PRO A 161 -9.52 2.69 -5.61
CA PRO A 161 -9.68 1.61 -6.56
C PRO A 161 -8.35 1.47 -7.28
N GLN A 162 -7.88 0.25 -7.52
CA GLN A 162 -6.77 0.01 -8.46
C GLN A 162 -7.24 0.59 -9.79
N GLN A 163 -7.10 1.90 -9.95
CA GLN A 163 -7.36 2.61 -11.16
C GLN A 163 -6.32 2.01 -12.07
N ALA A 164 -6.78 1.29 -13.09
CA ALA A 164 -5.88 0.83 -14.12
C ALA A 164 -5.42 2.10 -14.85
N GLN A 165 -4.39 2.70 -14.26
CA GLN A 165 -3.70 3.89 -14.71
C GLN A 165 -2.62 3.42 -15.65
N PHE A 166 -2.79 3.73 -16.93
CA PHE A 166 -1.80 3.39 -17.95
C PHE A 166 -0.94 4.60 -18.25
N VAL A 167 0.35 4.37 -18.49
CA VAL A 167 1.30 5.42 -18.81
C VAL A 167 1.81 5.21 -20.22
N ALA A 168 1.72 6.24 -21.06
CA ALA A 168 2.42 6.29 -22.34
C ALA A 168 3.51 7.35 -22.27
N VAL A 169 4.71 7.00 -22.73
CA VAL A 169 5.81 7.93 -22.90
C VAL A 169 5.93 8.28 -24.37
N LEU A 170 5.72 9.56 -24.71
CA LEU A 170 5.77 10.05 -26.08
C LEU A 170 7.10 10.73 -26.32
N GLN A 171 7.89 10.13 -27.20
CA GLN A 171 9.27 10.52 -27.46
C GLN A 171 9.56 10.46 -28.96
N ARG A 172 10.67 11.08 -29.36
CA ARG A 172 11.18 11.05 -30.73
C ARG A 172 12.35 10.09 -30.78
N ASP A 173 12.22 8.98 -31.51
CA ASP A 173 13.29 8.05 -31.86
C ASP A 173 14.29 7.72 -30.72
N GLY A 174 13.77 7.37 -29.53
CA GLY A 174 14.60 6.98 -28.36
C GLY A 174 15.31 8.14 -27.64
N GLY A 175 15.01 9.39 -27.98
CA GLY A 175 15.45 10.59 -27.27
C GLY A 175 14.68 10.84 -25.97
N SER A 176 15.00 11.95 -25.28
CA SER A 176 14.33 12.33 -24.04
C SER A 176 12.81 12.46 -24.22
N PRO A 177 12.01 12.03 -23.23
CA PRO A 177 10.55 12.07 -23.33
C PRO A 177 10.06 13.52 -23.36
N ALA A 178 9.29 13.86 -24.40
CA ALA A 178 8.71 15.19 -24.54
C ALA A 178 7.37 15.29 -23.81
N PHE A 179 6.61 14.18 -23.77
CA PHE A 179 5.34 14.11 -23.07
C PHE A 179 5.18 12.77 -22.35
N VAL A 180 4.58 12.81 -21.17
CA VAL A 180 4.12 11.62 -20.44
C VAL A 180 2.61 11.72 -20.32
N MET A 181 1.89 10.72 -20.78
CA MET A 181 0.44 10.66 -20.69
C MET A 181 0.02 9.57 -19.72
N THR A 182 -0.79 9.92 -18.74
CA THR A 182 -1.44 8.96 -17.85
C THR A 182 -2.92 8.89 -18.21
N ILE A 183 -3.47 7.68 -18.29
CA ILE A 183 -4.88 7.44 -18.56
C ILE A 183 -5.51 6.76 -17.36
N ASP A 184 -6.56 7.36 -16.81
CA ASP A 184 -7.46 6.70 -15.88
C ASP A 184 -8.60 6.04 -16.68
N THR A 185 -8.62 4.71 -16.70
CA THR A 185 -9.65 3.93 -17.42
C THR A 185 -11.00 3.90 -16.71
N ALA A 186 -11.07 4.23 -15.43
CA ALA A 186 -12.33 4.31 -14.69
C ALA A 186 -13.06 5.61 -15.05
N THR A 187 -12.35 6.74 -15.01
CA THR A 187 -12.92 8.05 -15.38
C THR A 187 -12.83 8.36 -16.88
N LYS A 188 -12.14 7.51 -17.65
CA LYS A 188 -11.91 7.69 -19.09
C LYS A 188 -11.31 9.07 -19.41
N SER A 189 -10.46 9.53 -18.51
CA SER A 189 -9.75 10.79 -18.62
C SER A 189 -8.27 10.53 -18.82
N TYR A 190 -7.62 11.40 -19.59
CA TYR A 190 -6.17 11.38 -19.70
C TYR A 190 -5.60 12.67 -19.11
N THR A 191 -4.38 12.57 -18.59
CA THR A 191 -3.54 13.71 -18.21
C THR A 191 -2.24 13.62 -18.98
N VAL A 192 -1.92 14.65 -19.76
CA VAL A 192 -0.61 14.80 -20.40
C VAL A 192 0.21 15.75 -19.55
N ARG A 193 1.42 15.32 -19.17
CA ARG A 193 2.49 16.14 -18.64
C ARG A 193 3.47 16.47 -19.75
N LYS A 194 3.73 17.75 -19.96
CA LYS A 194 4.76 18.26 -20.85
C LYS A 194 6.11 18.24 -20.12
N ALA A 195 7.09 17.57 -20.70
CA ALA A 195 8.47 17.54 -20.23
C ALA A 195 9.43 18.22 -21.23
N GLY A 196 9.00 18.37 -22.49
CA GLY A 196 9.68 19.19 -23.50
C GLY A 196 9.34 20.68 -23.41
N GLY A 197 9.84 21.45 -24.38
CA GLY A 197 9.55 22.88 -24.50
C GLY A 197 8.12 23.19 -25.00
N ASP A 198 7.80 24.48 -25.05
CA ASP A 198 6.54 24.98 -25.60
C ASP A 198 6.42 24.79 -27.11
N ALA A 199 5.18 24.76 -27.60
CA ALA A 199 4.92 24.80 -29.03
C ALA A 199 5.50 26.09 -29.63
N PRO A 200 5.96 26.06 -30.90
CA PRO A 200 6.42 27.26 -31.59
C PRO A 200 5.35 28.37 -31.57
N HIS A 201 5.78 29.64 -31.65
CA HIS A 201 4.84 30.76 -31.70
C HIS A 201 3.79 30.60 -32.82
N GLY A 202 2.53 30.88 -32.50
CA GLY A 202 1.38 30.72 -33.41
C GLY A 202 0.99 29.27 -33.70
N HIS A 203 1.52 28.31 -32.94
CA HIS A 203 1.23 26.88 -33.07
C HIS A 203 0.80 26.29 -31.73
N SER A 204 0.18 25.11 -31.79
CA SER A 204 -0.22 24.35 -30.62
C SER A 204 0.11 22.89 -30.82
N TYR A 205 0.47 22.20 -29.74
CA TYR A 205 0.57 20.74 -29.78
C TYR A 205 -0.82 20.13 -29.72
N GLU A 206 -1.09 19.14 -30.55
CA GLU A 206 -2.34 18.39 -30.51
C GLU A 206 -2.07 16.91 -30.31
N LEU A 207 -2.82 16.29 -29.41
CA LEU A 207 -2.75 14.87 -29.12
C LEU A 207 -3.74 14.10 -29.98
N TRP A 208 -3.27 13.00 -30.54
CA TRP A 208 -4.03 12.11 -31.41
C TRP A 208 -3.97 10.69 -30.89
N MET A 209 -5.07 9.96 -31.08
CA MET A 209 -5.13 8.51 -30.92
C MET A 209 -5.19 7.86 -32.30
N VAL A 210 -4.36 6.84 -32.51
CA VAL A 210 -4.31 6.02 -33.72
C VAL A 210 -4.57 4.58 -33.33
N SER A 211 -5.57 3.94 -33.93
CA SER A 211 -5.94 2.55 -33.68
C SER A 211 -6.43 1.91 -34.98
N ASP A 212 -6.30 0.60 -35.08
CA ASP A 212 -6.90 -0.24 -36.12
C ASP A 212 -8.43 -0.22 -36.11
N ARG A 213 -9.05 0.21 -35.01
CA ARG A 213 -10.51 0.30 -34.83
C ARG A 213 -11.14 1.44 -35.63
N PHE A 214 -10.37 2.41 -36.10
CA PHE A 214 -10.86 3.52 -36.90
C PHE A 214 -9.87 3.91 -38.01
N PRO A 215 -10.37 4.31 -39.20
CA PRO A 215 -9.52 4.51 -40.38
C PRO A 215 -8.67 5.79 -40.34
N GLN A 216 -9.00 6.75 -39.48
CA GLN A 216 -8.31 8.04 -39.37
C GLN A 216 -7.93 8.34 -37.91
N PRO A 217 -6.78 8.99 -37.66
CA PRO A 217 -6.40 9.44 -36.32
C PRO A 217 -7.51 10.29 -35.69
N ARG A 218 -7.82 10.04 -34.42
CA ARG A 218 -8.84 10.80 -33.70
C ARG A 218 -8.17 11.81 -32.78
N SER A 219 -8.58 13.08 -32.91
CA SER A 219 -8.12 14.13 -32.01
C SER A 219 -8.58 13.85 -30.58
N LEU A 220 -7.62 13.88 -29.65
CA LEU A 220 -7.84 13.98 -28.20
C LEU A 220 -7.73 15.45 -27.73
N GLY A 221 -7.36 16.34 -28.66
CA GLY A 221 -7.34 17.79 -28.58
C GLY A 221 -6.01 18.40 -28.19
N VAL A 222 -6.03 19.73 -28.13
CA VAL A 222 -4.86 20.56 -27.92
C VAL A 222 -4.30 20.38 -26.52
N ILE A 223 -2.98 20.20 -26.43
CA ILE A 223 -2.22 20.22 -25.19
C ILE A 223 -2.01 21.68 -24.82
N GLY A 224 -2.42 22.04 -23.60
CA GLY A 224 -2.35 23.41 -23.09
C GLY A 224 -0.91 23.93 -22.93
N SER A 225 -0.82 25.23 -22.66
CA SER A 225 0.46 25.91 -22.40
C SER A 225 1.03 25.58 -21.01
N THR A 226 0.21 25.11 -20.07
CA THR A 226 0.65 24.64 -18.75
C THR A 226 1.36 23.29 -18.83
N ASP A 227 2.09 22.93 -17.77
CA ASP A 227 2.82 21.67 -17.70
C ASP A 227 1.90 20.45 -17.74
N PHE A 228 0.64 20.61 -17.31
CA PHE A 228 -0.35 19.54 -17.29
C PHE A 228 -1.59 19.93 -18.09
N THR A 229 -2.14 18.97 -18.83
CA THR A 229 -3.43 19.08 -19.52
C THR A 229 -4.25 17.82 -19.26
N THR A 230 -5.43 17.97 -18.64
CA THR A 230 -6.32 16.86 -18.33
C THR A 230 -7.64 17.01 -19.10
N ARG A 231 -8.09 15.94 -19.78
CA ARG A 231 -9.36 15.95 -20.53
C ARG A 231 -10.09 14.60 -20.47
N PRO A 232 -11.44 14.59 -20.40
CA PRO A 232 -12.26 13.39 -20.49
C PRO A 232 -12.54 12.96 -21.94
N ALA A 233 -11.51 12.92 -22.80
CA ALA A 233 -11.71 12.68 -24.24
C ALA A 233 -11.89 11.19 -24.61
N LEU A 234 -11.69 10.27 -23.65
CA LEU A 234 -11.72 8.82 -23.89
C LEU A 234 -13.06 8.18 -23.50
N ALA A 235 -14.05 8.96 -23.05
CA ALA A 235 -15.33 8.46 -22.56
C ALA A 235 -16.09 7.61 -23.60
N SER A 236 -15.89 7.88 -24.89
CA SER A 236 -16.50 7.11 -25.99
C SER A 236 -15.72 5.85 -26.40
N MET A 237 -14.61 5.52 -25.74
CA MET A 237 -13.72 4.41 -26.11
C MET A 237 -13.84 3.23 -25.15
N ASP A 238 -13.83 2.03 -25.70
CA ASP A 238 -13.65 0.81 -24.91
C ASP A 238 -12.20 0.70 -24.39
N ASN A 239 -11.98 -0.08 -23.32
CA ASN A 239 -10.63 -0.23 -22.75
C ASN A 239 -9.67 -0.89 -23.74
N ALA A 240 -10.12 -1.89 -24.49
CA ALA A 240 -9.27 -2.61 -25.44
C ALA A 240 -8.65 -1.67 -26.49
N THR A 241 -9.43 -0.73 -27.02
CA THR A 241 -9.00 0.28 -27.99
C THR A 241 -8.02 1.26 -27.35
N ILE A 242 -8.30 1.72 -26.12
CA ILE A 242 -7.38 2.60 -25.38
C ILE A 242 -6.02 1.94 -25.22
N HIS A 243 -6.01 0.65 -24.86
CA HIS A 243 -4.82 -0.16 -24.63
C HIS A 243 -3.99 -0.43 -25.89
N SER A 244 -4.63 -0.78 -27.01
CA SER A 244 -3.93 -1.11 -28.24
C SER A 244 -3.54 0.10 -29.09
N ALA A 245 -4.04 1.28 -28.75
CA ALA A 245 -3.78 2.50 -29.51
C ALA A 245 -2.33 2.98 -29.41
N ILE A 246 -1.92 3.68 -30.48
CA ILE A 246 -0.72 4.52 -30.51
C ILE A 246 -1.17 5.95 -30.28
N TYR A 247 -0.49 6.65 -29.38
CA TYR A 247 -0.72 8.07 -29.10
C TYR A 247 0.36 8.88 -29.77
N ALA A 248 -0.02 9.96 -30.45
CA ALA A 248 0.89 10.78 -31.24
C ALA A 248 0.63 12.27 -31.01
N VAL A 249 1.69 13.08 -31.09
CA VAL A 249 1.62 14.54 -30.97
C VAL A 249 2.09 15.18 -32.26
N THR A 250 1.31 16.14 -32.76
CA THR A 250 1.62 16.93 -33.95
C THR A 250 1.77 18.41 -33.58
N ILE A 251 2.36 19.21 -34.47
CA ILE A 251 2.38 20.67 -34.36
C ILE A 251 1.31 21.19 -35.30
N GLU A 252 0.25 21.76 -34.73
CA GLU A 252 -0.87 22.32 -35.47
C GLU A 252 -0.83 23.85 -35.39
N LYS A 253 -1.67 24.52 -36.18
CA LYS A 253 -1.89 25.96 -36.00
C LYS A 253 -2.44 26.22 -34.61
N GLU A 254 -2.30 27.47 -34.14
CA GLU A 254 -2.89 27.89 -32.87
C GLU A 254 -4.37 27.48 -32.78
N GLY A 255 -4.72 26.79 -31.70
CA GLY A 255 -6.06 26.23 -31.50
C GLY A 255 -6.28 24.81 -32.06
N GLY A 256 -5.29 24.20 -32.71
CA GLY A 256 -5.32 22.83 -33.20
C GLY A 256 -5.71 22.69 -34.68
N SER A 257 -5.95 21.46 -35.11
CA SER A 257 -6.38 21.13 -36.46
C SER A 257 -7.85 21.53 -36.70
N PRO A 258 -8.13 22.32 -37.75
CA PRO A 258 -9.50 22.74 -38.07
C PRO A 258 -10.33 21.63 -38.73
N SER A 259 -9.69 20.60 -39.30
CA SER A 259 -10.35 19.54 -40.06
C SER A 259 -10.67 18.30 -39.23
N GLY A 260 -10.17 18.22 -37.99
CA GLY A 260 -10.25 17.01 -37.18
C GLY A 260 -9.34 15.87 -37.65
N SER A 261 -8.41 16.15 -38.57
CA SER A 261 -7.32 15.27 -38.99
C SER A 261 -5.97 15.99 -38.83
N PRO A 262 -4.87 15.30 -38.54
CA PRO A 262 -3.55 15.94 -38.43
C PRO A 262 -3.21 16.77 -39.67
N THR A 263 -2.80 18.04 -39.51
CA THR A 263 -2.32 18.84 -40.65
C THR A 263 -0.81 18.66 -40.87
N THR A 264 -0.09 18.22 -39.84
CA THR A 264 1.34 17.90 -39.91
C THR A 264 1.63 16.45 -39.54
N ALA A 265 2.83 15.98 -39.88
CA ALA A 265 3.29 14.66 -39.46
C ALA A 265 3.53 14.63 -37.94
N PRO A 266 3.27 13.49 -37.27
CA PRO A 266 3.52 13.36 -35.85
C PRO A 266 5.02 13.46 -35.55
N ILE A 267 5.35 14.24 -34.53
CA ILE A 267 6.73 14.49 -34.10
C ILE A 267 7.13 13.69 -32.87
N PHE A 268 6.14 13.21 -32.12
CA PHE A 268 6.30 12.31 -30.98
C PHE A 268 5.21 11.24 -31.04
N ALA A 269 5.55 10.01 -30.65
CA ALA A 269 4.58 8.94 -30.54
C ALA A 269 4.97 7.95 -29.44
N GLY A 270 3.99 7.21 -28.94
CA GLY A 270 4.18 6.19 -27.91
C GLY A 270 3.00 5.24 -27.81
N LYS A 271 3.23 4.08 -27.21
CA LYS A 271 2.19 3.13 -26.79
C LYS A 271 2.05 3.19 -25.28
N LEU A 272 0.90 2.74 -24.76
CA LEU A 272 0.77 2.52 -23.33
C LEU A 272 1.68 1.39 -22.88
N LEU A 273 2.24 1.55 -21.68
CA LEU A 273 3.05 0.59 -20.95
C LEU A 273 2.19 -0.19 -19.95
#